data_AF-A0A7W4C4U4-F1
#
_entry.id   AF-A0A7W4C4U4-F1
#
_cell.length_a   1.000
_cell.length_b   1.000
_cell.length_c   1.000
_cell.angle_alpha   90.00
_cell.angle_beta   90.00
_cell.angle_gamma   90.00
#
_symmetry.space_group_name_H-M   'P 1'
#
loop_
_entity.id
_entity.type
_entity.pdbx_description
1 polymer ?
#
loop_
_entity_poly.entity_id
_entity_poly.type
_entity_poly.pdbx_seq_one_letter_code
_entity_poly.pdbx_strand_id
1 'polypeptide(L)'
;MKKVLVVAAVMLTYLTCISTAHAGIVSSEQVIVQQQNIYNKQQVISMLDNVEVQNKLVALGVSLADAEMRIASMTDQEINQLNTQMNDMPAAAGGVVGVVVTVLVVLVVLDLVGVTDVFSFIRPIN
;
A
#
# COMPACT_ATOMS: atom_id res chain seq x y z
N MET A 1 10.16 -63.47 29.29
CA MET A 1 9.12 -62.95 28.36
C MET A 1 8.51 -61.63 28.82
N LYS A 2 8.01 -61.49 30.06
CA LYS A 2 7.39 -60.23 30.55
C LYS A 2 8.31 -58.98 30.51
N LYS A 3 9.60 -59.13 30.83
CA LYS A 3 10.58 -58.02 30.79
C LYS A 3 10.88 -57.49 29.38
N VAL A 4 10.85 -58.38 28.38
CA VAL A 4 11.06 -58.02 26.97
C VAL A 4 9.86 -57.21 26.45
N LEU A 5 8.66 -57.57 26.88
CA LEU A 5 7.43 -56.86 26.53
C LEU A 5 7.37 -55.45 27.13
N VAL A 6 7.86 -55.28 28.37
CA VAL A 6 7.96 -53.95 29.00
C VAL A 6 8.99 -53.06 28.30
N VAL A 7 10.16 -53.61 27.93
CA VAL A 7 11.18 -52.85 27.20
C VAL A 7 10.68 -52.43 25.81
N ALA A 8 9.96 -53.32 25.12
CA ALA A 8 9.36 -53.00 23.82
C ALA A 8 8.27 -51.92 23.93
N ALA A 9 7.42 -51.96 24.96
CA ALA A 9 6.39 -50.95 25.19
C ALA A 9 6.99 -49.57 25.50
N VAL A 10 8.07 -49.52 26.27
CA VAL A 10 8.78 -48.28 26.59
C VAL A 10 9.43 -47.69 25.33
N MET A 11 10.11 -48.50 24.50
CA MET A 11 10.65 -48.04 23.22
C MET A 11 9.57 -47.48 22.27
N LEU A 12 8.40 -48.12 22.20
CA LEU A 12 7.30 -47.67 21.36
C LEU A 12 6.77 -46.29 21.78
N THR A 13 6.81 -45.99 23.08
CA THR A 13 6.34 -44.71 23.64
C THR A 13 7.33 -43.56 23.37
N TYR A 14 8.63 -43.85 23.24
CA TYR A 14 9.62 -42.84 22.84
C TYR A 14 9.50 -42.44 21.37
N LEU A 15 9.02 -43.35 20.51
CA LEU A 15 8.84 -43.07 19.08
C LEU A 15 7.71 -42.07 18.79
N THR A 16 6.72 -41.94 19.69
CA THR A 16 5.58 -41.02 19.50
C THR A 16 5.88 -39.59 19.97
N CYS A 17 7.03 -39.34 20.60
CA CYS A 17 7.44 -38.03 21.09
C CYS A 17 8.26 -37.22 20.06
N ILE A 18 8.34 -37.69 18.81
CA ILE A 18 8.96 -36.92 17.72
C ILE A 18 8.01 -35.78 17.36
N SER A 19 8.19 -34.63 18.02
CA SER A 19 7.52 -33.39 17.63
C SER A 19 7.90 -33.02 16.20
N THR A 20 6.93 -33.02 15.31
CA THR A 20 7.10 -32.51 13.95
C THR A 20 7.28 -30.99 14.04
N ALA A 21 8.52 -30.53 13.95
CA ALA A 21 8.80 -29.10 13.78
C ALA A 21 8.33 -28.71 12.37
N HIS A 22 7.12 -28.16 12.28
CA HIS A 22 6.62 -27.54 11.06
C HIS A 22 7.40 -26.25 10.80
N ALA A 23 8.53 -26.36 10.09
CA ALA A 23 9.12 -25.23 9.40
C ALA A 23 8.23 -24.93 8.19
N GLY A 24 7.24 -24.05 8.40
CA GLY A 24 6.48 -23.49 7.29
C GLY A 24 7.45 -22.80 6.34
N ILE A 25 7.38 -23.17 5.05
CA ILE A 25 8.12 -22.47 4.01
C ILE A 25 7.52 -21.07 3.94
N VAL A 26 8.19 -20.08 4.55
CA VAL A 26 7.85 -18.68 4.33
C VAL A 26 8.35 -18.34 2.95
N SER A 27 7.45 -18.33 1.98
CA SER A 27 7.81 -18.02 0.61
C SER A 27 8.18 -16.52 0.53
N SER A 28 9.11 -16.16 -0.36
CA SER A 28 9.52 -14.75 -0.53
C SER A 28 8.31 -13.86 -0.83
N GLU A 29 7.27 -14.40 -1.48
CA GLU A 29 6.00 -13.73 -1.75
C GLU A 29 5.27 -13.35 -0.46
N GLN A 30 5.27 -14.21 0.57
CA GLN A 30 4.64 -13.88 1.86
C GLN A 30 5.35 -12.73 2.57
N VAL A 31 6.69 -12.69 2.48
CA VAL A 31 7.49 -11.58 3.03
C VAL A 31 7.22 -10.30 2.24
N ILE A 32 7.17 -10.37 0.91
CA ILE A 32 6.89 -9.22 0.04
C ILE A 32 5.49 -8.65 0.30
N VAL A 33 4.46 -9.50 0.45
CA VAL A 33 3.09 -9.06 0.77
C VAL A 33 3.04 -8.36 2.12
N GLN A 34 3.71 -8.90 3.14
CA GLN A 34 3.77 -8.27 4.46
C GLN A 34 4.51 -6.92 4.41
N GLN A 35 5.60 -6.85 3.64
CA GLN A 35 6.35 -5.61 3.43
C GLN A 35 5.49 -4.55 2.72
N GLN A 36 4.78 -4.92 1.66
CA GLN A 36 3.86 -4.05 0.93
C GLN A 36 2.76 -3.49 1.82
N ASN A 37 2.17 -4.30 2.70
CA ASN A 37 1.14 -3.84 3.64
C ASN A 37 1.69 -2.78 4.61
N ILE A 38 2.92 -2.96 5.11
CA ILE A 38 3.59 -1.96 5.96
C ILE A 38 3.80 -0.64 5.19
N TYR A 39 4.29 -0.72 3.95
CA TYR A 39 4.46 0.46 3.09
C TYR A 39 3.13 1.16 2.81
N ASN A 40 2.07 0.42 2.50
CA ASN A 40 0.73 0.93 2.25
C ASN A 40 0.15 1.68 3.46
N LYS A 41 0.38 1.17 4.68
CA LYS A 41 -0.03 1.85 5.92
C LYS A 41 0.76 3.13 6.15
N GLN A 42 2.08 3.09 5.93
CA GLN A 42 2.95 4.27 6.05
C GLN A 42 2.53 5.38 5.07
N GLN A 43 2.15 5.01 3.85
CA GLN A 43 1.69 5.95 2.82
C GLN A 43 0.40 6.66 3.25
N VAL A 44 -0.59 5.94 3.76
CA VAL A 44 -1.85 6.54 4.24
C VAL A 44 -1.61 7.49 5.42
N ILE A 45 -0.71 7.14 6.34
CA ILE A 45 -0.32 8.03 7.45
C ILE A 45 0.36 9.29 6.92
N SER A 46 1.31 9.16 5.98
CA SER A 46 1.98 10.32 5.37
C SER A 46 1.03 11.23 4.59
N MET A 47 -0.09 10.68 4.10
CA MET A 47 -1.14 11.48 3.46
C MET A 47 -1.91 12.32 4.48
N LEU A 48 -2.16 11.77 5.68
CA LEU A 48 -2.80 12.51 6.77
C LEU A 48 -1.93 13.68 7.27
N ASP A 49 -0.61 13.60 7.14
CA ASP A 49 0.31 14.72 7.43
C ASP A 49 0.13 15.92 6.47
N ASN A 50 -0.54 15.76 5.33
CA ASN A 50 -0.75 16.87 4.40
C ASN A 50 -1.79 17.85 4.95
N VAL A 51 -1.38 19.11 5.16
CA VAL A 51 -2.22 20.20 5.69
C VAL A 51 -3.56 20.34 4.95
N GLU A 52 -3.58 20.11 3.64
CA GLU A 52 -4.82 20.17 2.85
C GLU A 52 -5.81 19.06 3.23
N VAL A 53 -5.32 17.83 3.45
CA VAL A 53 -6.12 16.69 3.91
C VAL A 53 -6.64 16.95 5.31
N GLN A 54 -5.81 17.48 6.21
CA GLN A 54 -6.21 17.83 7.58
C GLN A 54 -7.32 18.88 7.59
N ASN A 55 -7.16 19.97 6.83
CA ASN A 55 -8.16 21.01 6.70
C ASN A 55 -9.48 20.47 6.15
N LYS A 56 -9.42 19.53 5.19
CA LYS A 56 -10.61 18.89 4.63
C LYS A 56 -11.31 17.99 5.65
N LEU A 57 -10.57 17.22 6.45
CA LEU A 57 -11.13 16.39 7.51
C LEU A 57 -11.79 17.22 8.60
N VAL A 58 -11.14 18.32 9.02
CA VAL A 58 -11.70 19.27 9.99
C VAL A 58 -12.96 19.93 9.43
N ALA A 59 -12.98 20.30 8.16
CA ALA A 59 -14.18 20.84 7.50
C ALA A 59 -15.34 19.84 7.44
N LEU A 60 -15.04 18.53 7.45
CA LEU A 60 -16.02 17.45 7.55
C LEU A 60 -16.40 17.11 9.00
N GLY A 61 -15.84 17.79 10.00
CA GLY A 61 -16.09 17.57 11.42
C GLY A 61 -15.33 16.39 12.02
N VAL A 62 -14.30 15.88 11.34
CA VAL A 62 -13.45 14.78 11.80
C VAL A 62 -12.19 15.35 12.44
N SER A 63 -11.88 14.92 13.67
CA SER A 63 -10.63 15.29 14.33
C SER A 63 -9.45 14.48 13.80
N LEU A 64 -8.25 15.06 13.81
CA LEU A 64 -7.02 14.38 13.38
C LEU A 64 -6.72 13.15 14.23
N ALA A 65 -6.88 13.27 15.55
CA ALA A 65 -6.65 12.17 16.48
C ALA A 65 -7.60 10.99 16.22
N ASP A 66 -8.87 11.26 15.88
CA ASP A 66 -9.82 10.20 15.55
C ASP A 66 -9.48 9.52 14.21
N ALA A 67 -9.02 10.31 13.22
CA ALA A 67 -8.58 9.77 11.93
C ALA A 67 -7.34 8.88 12.08
N GLU A 68 -6.34 9.32 12.84
CA GLU A 68 -5.14 8.52 13.16
C GLU A 68 -5.50 7.22 13.87
N MET A 69 -6.36 7.30 14.91
CA MET A 69 -6.82 6.13 15.64
C MET A 69 -7.54 5.14 14.73
N ARG A 70 -8.35 5.64 13.79
CA ARG A 70 -9.07 4.80 12.84
C ARG A 70 -8.11 4.08 11.90
N ILE A 71 -7.15 4.79 11.31
CA ILE A 71 -6.11 4.20 10.43
C ILE A 71 -5.24 3.20 11.20
N ALA A 72 -4.91 3.50 12.46
CA ALA A 72 -4.15 2.59 13.32
C ALA A 72 -4.92 1.29 13.58
N SER A 73 -6.24 1.38 13.78
CA SER A 73 -7.13 0.24 14.05
C SER A 73 -7.52 -0.58 12.81
N MET A 74 -7.29 -0.07 11.60
CA MET A 74 -7.61 -0.79 10.36
C MET A 74 -6.69 -2.00 10.16
N THR A 75 -7.27 -3.06 9.63
CA THR A 75 -6.55 -4.25 9.18
C THR A 75 -5.82 -3.97 7.87
N ASP A 76 -4.81 -4.79 7.56
CA ASP A 76 -4.02 -4.65 6.32
C ASP A 76 -4.90 -4.71 5.06
N GLN A 77 -5.96 -5.51 5.07
CA GLN A 77 -6.91 -5.63 3.96
C GLN A 77 -7.72 -4.34 3.77
N GLU A 78 -8.17 -3.72 4.86
CA GLU A 78 -8.94 -2.46 4.81
C GLU A 78 -8.06 -1.30 4.33
N ILE A 79 -6.79 -1.25 4.75
CA ILE A 79 -5.82 -0.25 4.27
C ILE A 79 -5.53 -0.42 2.78
N ASN A 80 -5.45 -1.65 2.28
CA ASN A 80 -5.22 -1.91 0.86
C ASN A 80 -6.44 -1.48 0.02
N GLN A 81 -7.66 -1.79 0.49
CA GLN A 81 -8.90 -1.32 -0.16
C GLN A 81 -9.01 0.20 -0.17
N LEU A 82 -8.62 0.87 0.92
CA LEU A 82 -8.58 2.33 0.99
C LEU A 82 -7.58 2.91 -0.01
N ASN A 83 -6.36 2.40 -0.06
CA ASN A 83 -5.35 2.84 -1.03
C ASN A 83 -5.80 2.64 -2.48
N THR A 84 -6.48 1.52 -2.78
CA THR A 84 -7.02 1.25 -4.11
C THR A 84 -8.05 2.30 -4.50
N GLN A 85 -9.00 2.60 -3.60
CA GLN A 85 -10.02 3.63 -3.84
C GLN A 85 -9.40 5.02 -4.00
N MET A 86 -8.38 5.36 -3.22
CA MET A 86 -7.67 6.64 -3.32
C MET A 86 -6.89 6.77 -4.63
N ASN A 87 -6.34 5.67 -5.16
CA ASN A 87 -5.64 5.64 -6.44
C ASN A 87 -6.61 5.72 -7.64
N ASP A 88 -7.82 5.17 -7.49
CA ASP A 88 -8.89 5.28 -8.49
C ASP A 88 -9.56 6.66 -8.52
N MET A 89 -9.42 7.46 -7.46
CA MET A 89 -9.83 8.87 -7.52
C MET A 89 -8.92 9.59 -8.52
N PRO A 90 -9.48 10.37 -9.48
CA PRO A 90 -8.68 11.04 -10.50
C PRO A 90 -7.58 11.92 -9.88
N ALA A 91 -6.36 11.39 -9.77
CA ALA A 91 -5.16 12.09 -9.33
C ALA A 91 -4.70 13.18 -10.34
N ALA A 92 -5.54 13.45 -11.34
CA ALA A 92 -5.31 14.39 -12.43
C ALA A 92 -4.98 15.81 -11.96
N ALA A 93 -5.32 16.18 -10.73
CA ALA A 93 -5.10 17.54 -10.21
C ALA A 93 -3.96 17.70 -9.19
N GLY A 94 -3.46 16.63 -8.55
CA GLY A 94 -2.60 16.77 -7.35
C GLY A 94 -1.29 15.98 -7.33
N GLY A 95 -1.15 14.94 -8.14
CA GLY A 95 0.08 14.14 -8.18
C GLY A 95 1.14 14.69 -9.13
N VAL A 96 2.39 14.20 -9.03
CA VAL A 96 3.47 14.49 -10.00
C VAL A 96 2.99 14.27 -11.44
N VAL A 97 2.22 13.20 -11.68
CA VAL A 97 1.60 12.92 -12.98
C VAL A 97 0.62 14.02 -13.39
N GLY A 98 -0.24 14.50 -12.47
CA GLY A 98 -1.18 15.59 -12.74
C GLY A 98 -0.48 16.92 -13.07
N VAL A 99 0.59 17.26 -12.34
CA VAL A 99 1.42 18.44 -12.62
C VAL A 99 2.09 18.32 -14.00
N VAL A 100 2.70 17.17 -14.30
CA VAL A 100 3.34 16.93 -15.61
C VAL A 100 2.33 17.05 -16.74
N VAL A 101 1.15 16.44 -16.62
CA VAL A 101 0.09 16.52 -17.63
C VAL A 101 -0.42 17.95 -17.79
N THR A 102 -0.62 18.68 -16.70
CA THR A 102 -1.09 20.08 -16.74
C THR A 102 -0.08 20.98 -17.44
N VAL A 103 1.21 20.86 -17.11
CA VAL A 103 2.28 21.59 -17.79
C VAL A 103 2.29 21.24 -19.29
N LEU A 104 2.14 19.97 -19.64
CA LEU A 104 2.08 19.51 -21.03
C LEU A 104 0.91 20.17 -21.78
N VAL A 105 -0.29 20.20 -21.20
CA VAL A 105 -1.48 20.86 -21.79
C VAL A 105 -1.25 22.36 -21.96
N VAL A 106 -0.69 23.05 -20.96
CA VAL A 106 -0.38 24.48 -21.05
C VAL A 106 0.61 24.74 -22.18
N LEU A 107 1.68 23.95 -22.29
CA LEU A 107 2.67 24.08 -23.37
C LEU A 107 2.05 23.84 -24.75
N VAL A 108 1.16 22.85 -24.89
CA VAL A 108 0.43 22.60 -26.14
C VAL A 108 -0.41 23.81 -26.56
N VAL A 109 -1.12 24.43 -25.61
CA VAL A 109 -1.92 25.63 -25.89
C VAL A 109 -1.02 26.82 -26.27
N LEU A 110 0.10 27.01 -25.58
CA LEU A 110 1.05 28.08 -25.89
C LEU A 110 1.71 27.91 -27.27
N ASP A 111 1.95 26.66 -27.69
CA ASP A 111 2.48 26.32 -29.02
C ASP A 111 1.45 26.61 -30.13
N LEU A 112 0.18 26.24 -29.90
CA LEU A 112 -0.91 26.56 -30.84
C LEU A 112 -1.09 28.07 -31.05
N VAL A 113 -0.92 28.88 -30.00
CA VAL A 113 -0.99 30.34 -30.07
C VAL A 113 0.29 30.94 -30.68
N GLY A 114 1.37 30.18 -30.80
CA GLY A 114 2.65 30.62 -31.38
C GLY A 114 3.53 31.41 -30.39
N VAL A 115 3.31 31.25 -29.08
CA VAL A 115 4.15 31.88 -28.03
C VAL A 115 5.44 31.08 -27.82
N THR A 116 5.37 29.76 -28.00
CA THR A 116 6.47 28.82 -27.83
C THR A 116 6.55 27.85 -29.01
N ASP A 117 7.70 27.25 -29.27
CA ASP A 117 7.86 26.14 -30.24
C ASP A 117 8.55 24.98 -29.51
N VAL A 118 7.75 24.21 -28.76
CA VAL A 118 8.23 23.08 -27.95
C VAL A 118 7.92 21.76 -28.64
N PHE A 119 6.83 21.69 -29.40
CA PHE A 119 6.37 20.51 -30.10
C PHE A 119 6.42 20.74 -31.61
N SER A 120 7.45 20.23 -32.27
CA SER A 120 7.67 20.44 -33.73
C SER A 120 6.57 19.88 -34.65
N PHE A 121 5.62 19.11 -34.10
CA PHE A 121 4.47 18.56 -34.83
C PHE A 121 3.22 19.44 -34.70
N ILE A 122 3.22 20.43 -33.81
CA ILE A 122 2.16 21.42 -33.68
C ILE A 122 2.48 22.57 -34.63
N ARG A 123 1.47 22.98 -35.41
CA ARG A 123 1.58 24.17 -36.27
C ARG A 123 0.78 25.29 -35.61
N PRO A 124 1.37 26.47 -35.37
CA PRO A 124 0.63 27.59 -34.83
C PRO A 124 -0.52 27.97 -35.77
N ILE A 125 -1.65 28.37 -35.20
CA ILE A 125 -2.87 28.69 -35.96
C ILE A 125 -2.86 30.10 -36.57
N ASN A 126 -1.85 30.91 -36.26
CA ASN A 126 -1.71 32.31 -36.67
C ASN A 126 -0.47 32.52 -37.54
#